data_AF-A0A177DXA9-F1
#
_entry.id   AF-A0A177DXA9-F1
#
_cell.length_a   1.000
_cell.length_b   1.000
_cell.length_c   1.000
_cell.angle_alpha   90.00
_cell.angle_beta   90.00
_cell.angle_gamma   90.00
#
_symmetry.space_group_name_H-M   'P 1'
#
loop_
_entity.id
_entity.type
_entity.pdbx_description
1 polymer ?
#
loop_
_entity_poly.entity_id
_entity_poly.type
_entity_poly.pdbx_seq_one_letter_code
_entity_poly.pdbx_strand_id
1 'polypeptide(L)'
;MPRFQSLVPLLRPLAAPRAVACRQHFRLYTASSEHPSTPQEAQRAADLAAAESLTEGDSAQPPQQKPVLPSKHPRADNKPRNSKKPKTSSQALKLSLPPPKYAVSRSVNKNLPIYTDYKRGGNLHLTMVRKITGDVSALRDELRVFLNKKNEDVKINSVTQHVVVKGHHTSEIAEFLKARGM
;
A
#
# COMPACT_ATOMS: atom_id res chain seq x y z
N MET A 1 -60.09 -24.37 33.14
CA MET A 1 -60.27 -24.84 31.74
C MET A 1 -59.46 -23.92 30.83
N PRO A 2 -58.72 -24.46 29.85
CA PRO A 2 -57.43 -23.96 29.37
C PRO A 2 -57.54 -23.20 28.04
N ARG A 3 -56.50 -22.45 27.65
CA ARG A 3 -55.95 -22.46 26.27
C ARG A 3 -54.52 -21.94 26.26
N PHE A 4 -53.57 -22.86 26.37
CA PHE A 4 -52.20 -22.66 25.89
C PHE A 4 -52.26 -22.48 24.37
N GLN A 5 -51.81 -21.34 23.87
CA GLN A 5 -51.55 -21.16 22.43
C GLN A 5 -50.10 -21.57 22.16
N SER A 6 -49.96 -22.53 21.24
CA SER A 6 -48.71 -23.18 20.90
C SER A 6 -47.76 -22.26 20.14
N LEU A 7 -46.50 -22.25 20.58
CA LEU A 7 -45.33 -21.81 19.82
C LEU A 7 -45.27 -22.54 18.47
N VAL A 8 -45.23 -21.78 17.37
CA VAL A 8 -44.89 -22.29 16.04
C VAL A 8 -43.49 -21.79 15.67
N PRO A 9 -42.50 -22.66 15.44
CA PRO A 9 -41.20 -22.22 14.95
C PRO A 9 -41.28 -22.03 13.43
N LEU A 10 -41.16 -20.79 12.97
CA LEU A 10 -40.97 -20.46 11.56
C LEU A 10 -39.52 -20.81 11.15
N LEU A 11 -39.28 -22.08 10.83
CA LEU A 11 -38.04 -22.48 10.13
C LEU A 11 -38.08 -21.88 8.72
N ARG A 12 -37.25 -20.85 8.49
CA ARG A 12 -36.91 -20.37 7.15
C ARG A 12 -35.98 -21.40 6.49
N PRO A 13 -36.29 -21.91 5.28
CA PRO A 13 -35.35 -22.73 4.53
C PRO A 13 -34.19 -21.84 4.06
N LEU A 14 -32.94 -22.31 4.28
CA LEU A 14 -31.76 -21.72 3.65
C LEU A 14 -31.90 -21.90 2.13
N ALA A 15 -32.00 -20.78 1.41
CA ALA A 15 -31.82 -20.77 -0.04
C ALA A 15 -30.36 -21.12 -0.37
N ALA A 16 -30.17 -22.16 -1.20
CA ALA A 16 -28.85 -22.53 -1.70
C ALA A 16 -28.25 -21.42 -2.59
N PRO A 17 -26.93 -21.18 -2.54
CA PRO A 17 -26.28 -20.20 -3.41
C PRO A 17 -26.37 -20.65 -4.87
N ARG A 18 -26.88 -19.76 -5.74
CA ARG A 18 -26.86 -19.95 -7.20
C ARG A 18 -25.41 -20.02 -7.67
N ALA A 19 -25.06 -21.10 -8.37
CA ALA A 19 -23.80 -21.22 -9.07
C ALA A 19 -23.71 -20.11 -10.13
N VAL A 20 -22.77 -19.18 -9.93
CA VAL A 20 -22.41 -18.18 -10.94
C VAL A 20 -21.53 -18.89 -11.95
N ALA A 21 -22.11 -19.25 -13.11
CA ALA A 21 -21.35 -19.66 -14.26
C ALA A 21 -20.53 -18.47 -14.75
N CYS A 22 -19.28 -18.39 -14.29
CA CYS A 22 -18.31 -17.40 -14.73
C CYS A 22 -17.90 -17.77 -16.17
N ARG A 23 -18.63 -17.24 -17.15
CA ARG A 23 -18.33 -17.42 -18.57
C ARG A 23 -17.09 -16.60 -18.89
N GLN A 24 -15.94 -17.26 -18.89
CA GLN A 24 -14.68 -16.67 -19.34
C GLN A 24 -14.80 -16.37 -20.84
N HIS A 25 -15.10 -15.12 -21.17
CA HIS A 25 -14.94 -14.62 -22.51
C HIS A 25 -13.44 -14.42 -22.77
N PHE A 26 -12.77 -15.50 -23.18
CA PHE A 26 -11.51 -15.35 -23.91
C PHE A 26 -11.83 -14.66 -25.24
N ARG A 27 -11.70 -13.32 -25.26
CA ARG A 27 -11.52 -12.60 -26.52
C ARG A 27 -10.13 -12.95 -27.03
N LEU A 28 -10.08 -13.94 -27.91
CA LEU A 28 -8.96 -14.10 -28.83
C LEU A 28 -8.96 -12.84 -29.70
N TYR A 29 -8.04 -11.92 -29.41
CA TYR A 29 -7.68 -10.84 -30.31
C TYR A 29 -6.96 -11.49 -31.49
N THR A 30 -7.69 -11.77 -32.56
CA THR A 30 -7.08 -12.04 -33.86
C THR A 30 -6.51 -10.70 -34.33
N ALA A 31 -5.19 -10.51 -34.15
CA ALA A 31 -4.47 -9.52 -34.90
C ALA A 31 -4.74 -9.79 -36.39
N SER A 32 -5.15 -8.77 -37.13
CA SER A 32 -5.34 -8.83 -38.57
C SER A 32 -4.05 -9.36 -39.20
N SER A 33 -4.04 -10.62 -39.63
CA SER A 33 -3.06 -11.06 -40.61
C SER A 33 -3.49 -10.45 -41.93
N GLU A 34 -2.81 -9.39 -42.35
CA GLU A 34 -2.90 -8.91 -43.71
C GLU A 34 -2.33 -10.02 -44.60
N HIS A 35 -3.22 -10.76 -45.24
CA HIS A 35 -2.84 -11.77 -46.21
C HIS A 35 -2.36 -11.03 -47.47
N PRO A 36 -1.13 -11.27 -47.96
CA PRO A 36 -0.65 -10.62 -49.17
C PRO A 36 -1.49 -11.10 -50.36
N SER A 37 -2.31 -10.22 -50.92
CA SER A 37 -3.25 -10.54 -51.99
C SER A 37 -2.60 -10.68 -53.38
N THR A 38 -1.27 -10.61 -53.47
CA THR A 38 -0.53 -10.79 -54.73
C THR A 38 0.75 -11.61 -54.53
N PRO A 39 1.13 -12.46 -55.51
CA PRO A 39 2.32 -13.31 -55.39
C PRO A 39 3.63 -12.51 -55.27
N GLN A 40 3.68 -11.30 -55.86
CA GLN A 40 4.85 -10.42 -55.75
C GLN A 40 5.04 -9.86 -54.33
N GLU A 41 3.96 -9.62 -53.59
CA GLU A 41 3.99 -9.05 -52.24
C GLU A 41 4.38 -10.10 -51.20
N ALA A 42 3.99 -11.36 -51.42
CA ALA A 42 4.47 -12.50 -50.64
C ALA A 42 6.00 -12.70 -50.78
N GLN A 43 6.54 -12.57 -51.99
CA GLN A 43 8.00 -12.64 -52.21
C GLN A 43 8.74 -11.47 -51.55
N ARG A 44 8.19 -10.26 -51.60
CA ARG A 44 8.78 -9.10 -50.92
C ARG A 44 8.77 -9.23 -49.39
N ALA A 45 7.70 -9.78 -48.82
CA ALA A 45 7.61 -10.05 -47.37
C ALA A 45 8.58 -11.15 -46.91
N ALA A 46 8.79 -12.19 -47.73
CA ALA A 46 9.76 -13.25 -47.44
C ALA A 46 11.21 -12.73 -47.47
N ASP A 47 11.56 -11.89 -48.44
CA ASP A 47 12.90 -11.28 -48.54
C ASP A 47 13.21 -10.35 -47.36
N LEU A 48 12.21 -9.58 -46.90
CA LEU A 48 12.35 -8.72 -45.70
C LEU A 48 12.53 -9.55 -44.42
N ALA A 49 11.77 -10.63 -44.23
CA ALA A 49 11.93 -11.52 -43.08
C ALA A 49 13.29 -12.23 -43.07
N ALA A 50 13.84 -12.58 -44.24
CA ALA A 50 15.18 -13.14 -44.35
C ALA A 50 16.27 -12.14 -43.93
N ALA A 51 16.12 -10.86 -44.28
CA ALA A 51 17.06 -9.81 -43.88
C ALA A 51 17.08 -9.56 -42.36
N GLU A 52 15.94 -9.66 -41.67
CA GLU A 52 15.86 -9.48 -40.21
C GLU A 52 16.47 -10.64 -39.41
N SER A 53 16.58 -11.83 -39.99
CA SER A 53 17.16 -13.01 -39.33
C SER A 53 18.70 -12.99 -39.19
N LEU A 54 19.39 -12.06 -39.87
CA LEU A 54 20.86 -11.99 -39.86
C LEU A 54 21.45 -11.11 -38.74
N THR A 55 20.62 -10.39 -37.99
CA THR A 55 21.07 -9.53 -36.88
C THR A 55 20.87 -10.14 -35.49
N GLU A 56 20.31 -11.34 -35.39
CA GLU A 56 20.06 -11.99 -34.09
C GLU A 56 21.23 -12.92 -33.71
N GLY A 57 22.39 -12.32 -33.47
CA GLY A 57 23.58 -13.10 -33.16
C GLY A 57 24.75 -12.27 -32.66
N ASP A 58 24.60 -11.51 -31.57
CA ASP A 58 25.73 -11.27 -30.65
C ASP A 58 25.28 -10.63 -29.33
N SER A 59 25.00 -11.45 -28.31
CA SER A 59 25.23 -11.10 -26.89
C SER A 59 24.99 -12.34 -26.02
N ALA A 60 25.69 -13.42 -26.34
CA ALA A 60 25.92 -14.48 -25.37
C ALA A 60 27.06 -14.03 -24.45
N GLN A 61 26.75 -13.18 -23.47
CA GLN A 61 27.69 -12.92 -22.37
C GLN A 61 27.97 -14.28 -21.70
N PRO A 62 29.23 -14.75 -21.60
CA PRO A 62 29.52 -15.96 -20.84
C PRO A 62 29.06 -15.75 -19.39
N PRO A 63 28.56 -16.80 -18.70
CA PRO A 63 28.03 -16.66 -17.36
C PRO A 63 29.13 -16.15 -16.43
N GLN A 64 29.04 -14.88 -16.03
CA GLN A 64 29.95 -14.33 -15.04
C GLN A 64 29.73 -15.06 -13.72
N GLN A 65 30.84 -15.54 -13.15
CA GLN A 65 30.85 -16.29 -11.91
C GLN A 65 30.24 -15.43 -10.79
N LYS A 66 29.23 -15.99 -10.12
CA LYS A 66 28.53 -15.37 -9.00
C LYS A 66 29.55 -14.94 -7.94
N PRO A 67 29.59 -13.66 -7.52
CA PRO A 67 30.48 -13.24 -6.45
C PRO A 67 30.14 -14.00 -5.17
N VAL A 68 31.05 -14.83 -4.69
CA VAL A 68 30.93 -15.45 -3.36
C VAL A 68 31.24 -14.35 -2.34
N LEU A 69 30.21 -13.84 -1.67
CA LEU A 69 30.41 -12.94 -0.54
C LEU A 69 31.15 -13.70 0.58
N PRO A 70 32.31 -13.21 1.07
CA PRO A 70 32.91 -13.75 2.27
C PRO A 70 32.03 -13.35 3.47
N SER A 71 31.20 -14.29 3.93
CA SER A 71 30.43 -14.14 5.16
C SER A 71 31.37 -14.24 6.36
N LYS A 72 32.00 -13.13 6.72
CA LYS A 72 32.74 -12.95 7.98
C LYS A 72 31.86 -12.14 8.92
N HIS A 73 30.94 -12.84 9.59
CA HIS A 73 30.30 -12.34 10.79
C HIS A 73 31.19 -12.71 11.99
N PRO A 74 31.97 -11.78 12.57
CA PRO A 74 32.50 -12.02 13.90
C PRO A 74 31.31 -12.15 14.86
N ARG A 75 31.18 -13.31 15.50
CA ARG A 75 30.31 -13.48 16.67
C ARG A 75 30.82 -12.54 17.75
N ALA A 76 30.14 -11.41 17.92
CA ALA A 76 30.32 -10.56 19.08
C ALA A 76 29.50 -11.15 20.23
N ASP A 77 30.06 -12.19 20.87
CA ASP A 77 29.75 -12.49 22.26
C ASP A 77 30.31 -11.33 23.11
N ASN A 78 29.46 -10.42 23.58
CA ASN A 78 29.72 -9.64 24.79
C ASN A 78 28.44 -8.97 25.33
N LYS A 79 27.78 -9.70 26.25
CA LYS A 79 27.33 -9.35 27.61
C LYS A 79 26.91 -7.88 27.92
N PRO A 80 25.80 -7.66 28.67
CA PRO A 80 25.13 -6.38 28.76
C PRO A 80 25.79 -5.45 29.78
N ARG A 81 25.99 -4.18 29.41
CA ARG A 81 26.26 -3.10 30.38
C ARG A 81 25.05 -2.19 30.51
N ASN A 82 24.20 -2.58 31.45
CA ASN A 82 23.22 -1.75 32.13
C ASN A 82 23.87 -0.41 32.54
N SER A 83 23.55 0.65 31.81
CA SER A 83 23.83 2.03 32.25
C SER A 83 22.51 2.76 32.35
N LYS A 84 21.93 2.69 33.56
CA LYS A 84 20.89 3.59 34.04
C LYS A 84 21.40 5.03 33.87
N LYS A 85 20.99 5.72 32.81
CA LYS A 85 21.19 7.16 32.72
C LYS A 85 20.12 7.85 33.58
N PRO A 86 20.51 8.77 34.48
CA PRO A 86 19.56 9.54 35.28
C PRO A 86 18.73 10.44 34.36
N LYS A 87 17.41 10.44 34.58
CA LYS A 87 16.45 11.32 33.92
C LYS A 87 16.67 12.75 34.44
N THR A 88 17.58 13.49 33.81
CA THR A 88 17.62 14.94 33.95
C THR A 88 16.46 15.52 33.13
N SER A 89 15.42 15.94 33.84
CA SER A 89 14.30 16.72 33.31
C SER A 89 14.81 18.10 32.89
N SER A 90 15.38 18.20 31.70
CA SER A 90 15.59 19.49 31.04
C SER A 90 14.21 20.08 30.73
N GLN A 91 13.81 21.04 31.56
CA GLN A 91 12.64 21.88 31.32
C GLN A 91 12.95 22.77 30.11
N ALA A 92 12.78 22.20 28.92
CA ALA A 92 12.77 22.97 27.68
C ALA A 92 11.60 23.96 27.77
N LEU A 93 11.88 25.24 27.57
CA LEU A 93 10.91 26.32 27.47
C LEU A 93 9.90 25.94 26.37
N LYS A 94 8.75 25.41 26.76
CA LYS A 94 7.71 25.00 25.82
C LYS A 94 7.04 26.28 25.33
N LEU A 95 7.35 26.69 24.11
CA LEU A 95 6.55 27.67 23.39
C LEU A 95 5.11 27.16 23.41
N SER A 96 4.24 27.85 24.15
CA SER A 96 2.87 27.41 24.45
C SER A 96 2.01 27.61 23.20
N LEU A 97 2.18 26.75 22.20
CA LEU A 97 1.20 26.66 21.12
C LEU A 97 -0.11 26.16 21.72
N PRO A 98 -1.26 26.67 21.23
CA PRO A 98 -2.54 26.15 21.65
C PRO A 98 -2.58 24.64 21.41
N PRO A 99 -3.14 23.87 22.37
CA PRO A 99 -3.21 22.43 22.26
C PRO A 99 -3.99 22.06 20.98
N PRO A 100 -3.56 21.03 20.24
CA PRO A 100 -4.28 20.58 19.06
C PRO A 100 -5.69 20.12 19.44
N LYS A 101 -6.65 20.34 18.54
CA LYS A 101 -8.05 19.89 18.70
C LYS A 101 -8.22 18.37 18.51
N TYR A 102 -7.14 17.68 18.18
CA TYR A 102 -7.10 16.25 17.93
C TYR A 102 -5.90 15.63 18.65
N ALA A 103 -5.99 14.34 18.92
CA ALA A 103 -4.92 13.53 19.47
C ALA A 103 -4.75 12.23 18.67
N VAL A 104 -3.51 11.77 18.52
CA VAL A 104 -3.19 10.49 17.86
C VAL A 104 -2.63 9.54 18.90
N SER A 105 -3.39 8.51 19.24
CA SER A 105 -2.97 7.55 20.26
C SER A 105 -1.95 6.55 19.71
N ARG A 106 -0.82 6.38 20.40
CA ARG A 106 0.20 5.37 20.03
C ARG A 106 -0.35 3.95 20.10
N SER A 107 0.25 3.04 19.32
CA SER A 107 -0.05 1.61 19.36
C SER A 107 0.41 0.97 20.69
N VAL A 108 0.04 -0.28 20.93
CA VAL A 108 0.46 -1.06 22.10
C VAL A 108 1.99 -1.09 22.21
N ASN A 109 2.66 -1.23 21.06
CA ASN A 109 4.13 -1.20 20.96
C ASN A 109 4.72 0.22 21.03
N LYS A 110 3.92 1.23 21.43
CA LYS A 110 4.31 2.65 21.55
C LYS A 110 4.79 3.32 20.25
N ASN A 111 4.45 2.73 19.10
CA ASN A 111 4.72 3.30 17.78
C ASN A 111 3.58 4.22 17.32
N LEU A 112 3.89 5.17 16.45
CA LEU A 112 2.88 5.99 15.78
C LEU A 112 2.03 5.10 14.85
N PRO A 113 0.69 5.24 14.87
CA PRO A 113 -0.23 4.42 14.08
C PRO A 113 -0.31 4.90 12.61
N ILE A 114 0.83 5.00 11.95
CA ILE A 114 0.96 5.39 10.54
C ILE A 114 1.24 4.14 9.72
N TYR A 115 0.44 3.90 8.69
CA TYR A 115 0.54 2.70 7.86
C TYR A 115 0.52 3.07 6.38
N THR A 116 1.21 2.28 5.56
CA THR A 116 1.14 2.37 4.10
C THR A 116 0.19 1.30 3.56
N ASP A 117 -0.65 1.71 2.63
CA ASP A 117 -1.61 0.87 1.93
C ASP A 117 -1.29 0.90 0.44
N TYR A 118 -1.37 -0.26 -0.19
CA TYR A 118 -1.14 -0.44 -1.62
C TYR A 118 -2.43 -0.92 -2.28
N LYS A 119 -2.88 -0.20 -3.30
CA LYS A 119 -4.09 -0.52 -4.06
C LYS A 119 -3.78 -0.56 -5.56
N ARG A 120 -4.75 -0.99 -6.37
CA ARG A 120 -4.62 -1.07 -7.85
C ARG A 120 -3.37 -1.84 -8.28
N GLY A 121 -3.16 -3.04 -7.72
CA GLY A 121 -2.00 -3.88 -8.03
C GLY A 121 -0.65 -3.32 -7.59
N GLY A 122 -0.63 -2.39 -6.63
CA GLY A 122 0.60 -1.79 -6.11
C GLY A 122 0.90 -0.39 -6.65
N ASN A 123 0.20 0.07 -7.69
CA ASN A 123 0.42 1.40 -8.27
C ASN A 123 -0.10 2.55 -7.36
N LEU A 124 -1.25 2.34 -6.70
CA LEU A 124 -1.80 3.37 -5.83
C LEU A 124 -1.27 3.22 -4.41
N HIS A 125 -0.34 4.09 -4.05
CA HIS A 125 0.19 4.19 -2.70
C HIS A 125 -0.61 5.17 -1.86
N LEU A 126 -0.96 4.76 -0.65
CA LEU A 126 -1.66 5.57 0.33
C LEU A 126 -0.93 5.48 1.66
N THR A 127 -0.91 6.58 2.41
CA THR A 127 -0.47 6.60 3.80
C THR A 127 -1.67 6.94 4.67
N MET A 128 -1.94 6.15 5.70
CA MET A 128 -3.06 6.36 6.60
C MET A 128 -2.61 6.57 8.04
N VAL A 129 -3.26 7.52 8.71
CA VAL A 129 -3.12 7.77 10.14
C VAL A 129 -4.35 7.22 10.85
N ARG A 130 -4.14 6.32 11.80
CA ARG A 130 -5.19 5.65 12.58
C ARG A 130 -5.21 6.13 14.03
N LYS A 131 -6.17 5.65 14.82
CA LYS A 131 -6.31 5.93 16.26
C LYS A 131 -6.35 7.43 16.60
N ILE A 132 -7.09 8.18 15.78
CA ILE A 132 -7.30 9.61 15.97
C ILE A 132 -8.49 9.80 16.91
N THR A 133 -8.39 10.80 17.80
CA THR A 133 -9.44 11.21 18.73
C THR A 133 -9.62 12.72 18.62
N GLY A 134 -10.85 13.22 18.70
CA GLY A 134 -11.17 14.64 18.51
C GLY A 134 -11.38 15.02 17.04
N ASP A 135 -11.02 16.25 16.67
CA ASP A 135 -11.35 16.83 15.37
C ASP A 135 -10.43 16.34 14.24
N VAL A 136 -10.90 15.34 13.49
CA VAL A 136 -10.14 14.73 12.37
C VAL A 136 -9.93 15.68 11.20
N SER A 137 -10.86 16.63 10.99
CA SER A 137 -10.74 17.68 9.97
C SER A 137 -9.56 18.61 10.22
N ALA A 138 -9.29 18.96 11.49
CA ALA A 138 -8.15 19.80 11.85
C ALA A 138 -6.82 19.11 11.50
N LEU A 139 -6.68 17.81 11.79
CA LEU A 139 -5.50 17.04 11.38
C LEU A 139 -5.36 16.98 9.85
N ARG A 140 -6.46 16.78 9.11
CA ARG A 140 -6.44 16.79 7.63
C ARG A 140 -5.91 18.12 7.11
N ASP A 141 -6.43 19.23 7.62
CA ASP A 141 -6.08 20.56 7.13
C ASP A 141 -4.64 20.94 7.49
N GLU A 142 -4.15 20.56 8.68
CA GLU A 142 -2.75 20.73 9.06
C GLU A 142 -1.80 19.89 8.19
N LEU A 143 -2.13 18.61 7.94
CA LEU A 143 -1.33 17.75 7.04
C LEU A 143 -1.33 18.27 5.61
N ARG A 144 -2.45 18.84 5.14
CA ARG A 144 -2.53 19.46 3.82
C ARG A 144 -1.52 20.60 3.67
N VAL A 145 -1.44 21.47 4.69
CA VAL A 145 -0.50 22.60 4.73
C VAL A 145 0.94 22.11 4.86
N PHE A 146 1.20 21.15 5.76
CA PHE A 146 2.55 20.62 5.98
C PHE A 146 3.14 19.94 4.74
N LEU A 147 2.33 19.15 4.04
CA LEU A 147 2.76 18.38 2.85
C LEU A 147 2.60 19.18 1.54
N ASN A 148 2.04 20.39 1.59
CA ASN A 148 1.68 21.21 0.41
C ASN A 148 0.85 20.46 -0.64
N LYS A 149 -0.16 19.70 -0.18
CA LYS A 149 -1.01 18.86 -1.05
C LYS A 149 -2.36 19.52 -1.35
N LYS A 150 -3.02 19.01 -2.39
CA LYS A 150 -4.40 19.40 -2.72
C LYS A 150 -5.38 18.77 -1.74
N ASN A 151 -6.57 19.36 -1.64
CA ASN A 151 -7.68 18.83 -0.84
C ASN A 151 -8.08 17.41 -1.20
N GLU A 152 -7.94 17.04 -2.47
CA GLU A 152 -8.34 15.74 -2.99
C GLU A 152 -7.38 14.62 -2.57
N ASP A 153 -6.10 14.96 -2.33
CA ASP A 153 -5.07 14.00 -1.96
C ASP A 153 -5.13 13.61 -0.48
N VAL A 154 -5.75 14.46 0.37
CA VAL A 154 -5.91 14.23 1.81
C VAL A 154 -7.39 14.05 2.13
N LYS A 155 -7.82 12.80 2.28
CA LYS A 155 -9.23 12.44 2.51
C LYS A 155 -9.44 11.91 3.91
N ILE A 156 -10.63 12.16 4.45
CA ILE A 156 -11.10 11.55 5.70
C ILE A 156 -12.02 10.39 5.37
N ASN A 157 -11.82 9.25 6.02
CA ASN A 157 -12.83 8.21 6.06
C ASN A 157 -13.82 8.52 7.18
N SER A 158 -15.03 8.97 6.85
CA SER A 158 -16.03 9.39 7.84
C SER A 158 -16.45 8.27 8.80
N VAL A 159 -16.41 7.01 8.34
CA VAL A 159 -16.84 5.86 9.14
C VAL A 159 -15.78 5.50 10.18
N THR A 160 -14.52 5.35 9.76
CA THR A 160 -13.43 4.93 10.65
C THR A 160 -12.66 6.09 11.26
N GLN A 161 -12.94 7.32 10.83
CA GLN A 161 -12.25 8.55 11.23
C GLN A 161 -10.73 8.51 11.00
N HIS A 162 -10.29 7.77 9.98
CA HIS A 162 -8.88 7.76 9.57
C HIS A 162 -8.61 8.87 8.56
N VAL A 163 -7.44 9.48 8.64
CA VAL A 163 -6.95 10.38 7.59
C VAL A 163 -6.11 9.57 6.62
N VAL A 164 -6.46 9.65 5.34
CA VAL A 164 -5.78 8.95 4.24
C VAL A 164 -5.15 10.00 3.33
N VAL A 165 -3.84 9.89 3.13
CA VAL A 165 -3.03 10.74 2.28
C VAL A 165 -2.59 9.92 1.08
N LYS A 166 -2.74 10.47 -0.13
CA LYS A 166 -2.23 9.84 -1.35
C LYS A 166 -0.71 10.00 -1.42
N GLY A 167 -0.01 8.90 -1.72
CA GLY A 167 1.45 8.85 -1.83
C GLY A 167 2.13 8.25 -0.60
N HIS A 168 3.46 8.21 -0.65
CA HIS A 168 4.34 7.71 0.40
C HIS A 168 4.79 8.87 1.29
N HIS A 169 4.10 9.08 2.41
CA HIS A 169 4.36 10.22 3.30
C HIS A 169 4.60 9.78 4.75
N THR A 170 5.01 8.52 4.97
CA THR A 170 5.18 7.93 6.30
C THR A 170 6.19 8.70 7.16
N SER A 171 7.35 9.04 6.59
CA SER A 171 8.41 9.74 7.33
C SER A 171 8.03 11.17 7.69
N GLU A 172 7.53 11.91 6.71
CA GLU A 172 7.08 13.30 6.85
C GLU A 172 5.97 13.41 7.91
N ILE A 173 4.97 12.53 7.84
CA ILE A 173 3.87 12.50 8.82
C ILE A 173 4.38 12.08 10.20
N ALA A 174 5.33 11.16 10.28
CA ALA A 174 5.92 10.76 11.56
C ALA A 174 6.69 11.90 12.22
N GLU A 175 7.43 12.69 11.44
CA GLU A 175 8.13 13.89 11.94
C GLU A 175 7.14 14.96 12.42
N PHE A 176 6.11 15.22 11.62
CA PHE A 176 5.04 16.16 11.98
C PHE A 176 4.37 15.79 13.32
N LEU A 177 3.95 14.53 13.47
CA LEU A 177 3.29 14.07 14.71
C LEU A 177 4.24 14.10 15.91
N LYS A 178 5.52 13.77 15.72
CA LYS A 178 6.54 13.89 16.79
C LYS A 178 6.74 15.35 17.20
N ALA A 179 6.83 16.28 16.24
CA ALA A 179 6.96 17.71 16.50
C ALA A 179 5.75 18.26 17.25
N ARG A 180 4.55 17.74 16.97
CA ARG A 180 3.32 18.07 17.71
C ARG A 180 3.25 17.46 19.11
N GLY A 181 4.13 16.51 19.43
CA GLY A 181 4.22 15.87 20.75
C GLY A 181 3.40 14.58 20.91
N MET A 182 3.07 13.90 19.81
CA MET A 182 2.29 12.64 19.79
C MET A 182 3.18 11.38 19.88
#